data_AF-A0A949MJS4-F1
#
_entry.id   AF-A0A949MJS4-F1
#
_cell.length_a   1.000
_cell.length_b   1.000
_cell.length_c   1.000
_cell.angle_alpha   90.00
_cell.angle_beta   90.00
_cell.angle_gamma   90.00
#
_symmetry.space_group_name_H-M   'P 1'
#
loop_
_entity.id
_entity.type
_entity.pdbx_description
1 polymer ?
#
loop_
_entity_poly.entity_id
_entity_poly.type
_entity_poly.pdbx_seq_one_letter_code
_entity_poly.pdbx_strand_id
1 'polypeptide(L)'
;MVKVLISDKLSPAAIEIFKTRGVEVDVKTGLTPAELREIVGRYDGLAIRSATKVTKEVLDAATNLKVVGRAGIGVDNVDVKSATSRGVVVMNTPNGNAITTAEHAIAMMFALARQLPEATASTKGGKWEKNRFMGVELTGKVLGLIGCGNIGSIVADRAVGLRMKVLAYDPFLTEARAIQLGVEKADLDTVFAKADFITLHTPLIEATRNIISAEAIAKMKKGVRIINCARGGLVDEAALYEALVSGHVAGAGLDVFEVEPATQNCLFELENVVCTPHLGASTSEAQENVALQVAEQISDFLLTGSVTNALNMPSVTAEEAPRLRPYMDLCRLLGAFAGQLTRAQDGAIQRILVEYEGAVSPLNHRPLNATALAGLLAPVMEGVNMVNAPVLARDHGIEVAEAVSDRSGDYQTLVRISVTTGKGTRSVAGTLIGNGKPRLVEIKGIKVEADFAPHML
;
A
#
# COMPACT_ATOMS: atom_id res chain seq x y z
N MET A 1 -1.34 28.13 8.12
CA MET A 1 -1.59 27.04 9.10
C MET A 1 -1.92 25.81 8.28
N VAL A 2 -1.46 24.62 8.68
CA VAL A 2 -1.71 23.38 7.93
C VAL A 2 -3.20 23.03 8.04
N LYS A 3 -3.84 22.72 6.91
CA LYS A 3 -5.27 22.42 6.86
C LYS A 3 -5.57 21.05 6.26
N VAL A 4 -6.40 20.24 6.94
CA VAL A 4 -6.81 18.90 6.51
C VAL A 4 -8.31 18.83 6.29
N LEU A 5 -8.72 18.18 5.19
CA LEU A 5 -10.12 17.83 4.93
C LEU A 5 -10.35 16.37 5.30
N ILE A 6 -11.36 16.10 6.12
CA ILE A 6 -11.95 14.77 6.31
C ILE A 6 -13.20 14.70 5.43
N SER A 7 -13.16 13.91 4.34
CA SER A 7 -14.26 13.83 3.36
C SER A 7 -15.16 12.60 3.52
N ASP A 8 -14.78 11.66 4.40
CA ASP A 8 -15.56 10.48 4.75
C ASP A 8 -15.80 10.42 6.27
N LYS A 9 -16.73 9.56 6.71
CA LYS A 9 -16.99 9.36 8.15
C LYS A 9 -15.77 8.73 8.83
N LEU A 10 -15.08 9.49 9.66
CA LEU A 10 -14.00 9.03 10.55
C LEU A 10 -14.41 9.12 12.02
N SER A 11 -13.73 8.36 12.88
CA SER A 11 -13.89 8.46 14.33
C SER A 11 -13.63 9.90 14.80
N PRO A 12 -14.40 10.45 15.76
CA PRO A 12 -14.11 11.74 16.39
C PRO A 12 -12.69 11.83 16.94
N ALA A 13 -12.07 10.72 17.33
CA ALA A 13 -10.70 10.69 17.84
C ALA A 13 -9.67 11.20 16.80
N ALA A 14 -9.90 10.97 15.51
CA ALA A 14 -9.02 11.51 14.44
C ALA A 14 -9.04 13.04 14.41
N ILE A 15 -10.22 13.65 14.63
CA ILE A 15 -10.40 15.10 14.66
C ILE A 15 -9.59 15.68 15.83
N GLU A 16 -9.66 15.04 17.01
CA GLU A 16 -8.95 15.50 18.20
C GLU A 16 -7.43 15.36 18.07
N ILE A 17 -6.93 14.34 17.38
CA ILE A 17 -5.49 14.23 17.04
C ILE A 17 -5.05 15.42 16.20
N PHE A 18 -5.75 15.74 15.12
CA PHE A 18 -5.38 16.88 14.27
C PHE A 18 -5.34 18.18 15.07
N LYS A 19 -6.41 18.46 15.84
CA LYS A 19 -6.49 19.67 16.67
C LYS A 19 -5.36 19.76 17.70
N THR A 20 -5.12 18.68 18.45
CA THR A 20 -4.09 18.64 19.50
C THR A 20 -2.70 18.87 18.93
N ARG A 21 -2.47 18.47 17.68
CA ARG A 21 -1.22 18.66 16.97
C ARG A 21 -1.11 20.00 16.23
N GLY A 22 -2.09 20.89 16.39
CA GLY A 22 -2.10 22.22 15.75
C GLY A 22 -2.44 22.20 14.26
N VAL A 23 -3.11 21.15 13.78
CA VAL A 23 -3.61 21.03 12.40
C VAL A 23 -5.08 21.45 12.36
N GLU A 24 -5.41 22.41 11.49
CA GLU A 24 -6.79 22.82 11.25
C GLU A 24 -7.51 21.71 10.49
N VAL A 25 -8.72 21.34 10.92
CA VAL A 25 -9.47 20.23 10.32
C VAL A 25 -10.90 20.66 9.98
N ASP A 26 -11.28 20.45 8.71
CA ASP A 26 -12.67 20.55 8.26
C ASP A 26 -13.23 19.15 8.05
N VAL A 27 -14.43 18.89 8.58
CA VAL A 27 -15.15 17.62 8.34
C VAL A 27 -16.32 17.91 7.41
N LYS A 28 -16.24 17.41 6.17
CA LYS A 28 -17.31 17.57 5.16
C LYS A 28 -17.54 16.24 4.47
N THR A 29 -18.43 15.43 5.03
CA THR A 29 -18.72 14.09 4.53
C THR A 29 -19.81 14.10 3.47
N GLY A 30 -19.78 13.13 2.55
CA GLY A 30 -20.86 12.95 1.57
C GLY A 30 -20.79 13.91 0.39
N LEU A 31 -19.62 14.52 0.16
CA LEU A 31 -19.37 15.38 -0.99
C LEU A 31 -19.44 14.57 -2.28
N THR A 32 -20.11 15.14 -3.27
CA THR A 32 -20.01 14.66 -4.66
C THR A 32 -18.60 14.92 -5.21
N PRO A 33 -18.17 14.21 -6.27
CA PRO A 33 -16.89 14.50 -6.92
C PRO A 33 -16.75 15.94 -7.44
N ALA A 34 -17.86 16.61 -7.76
CA ALA A 34 -17.85 18.01 -8.16
C ALA A 34 -17.56 18.94 -6.96
N GLU A 35 -18.30 18.79 -5.86
CA GLU A 35 -18.10 19.60 -4.66
C GLU A 35 -16.71 19.39 -4.04
N LEU A 36 -16.19 18.16 -4.06
CA LEU A 36 -14.83 17.88 -3.59
C LEU A 36 -13.79 18.66 -4.41
N ARG A 37 -13.92 18.69 -5.74
CA ARG A 37 -13.01 19.45 -6.63
C ARG A 37 -13.00 20.94 -6.32
N GLU A 38 -14.14 21.53 -5.97
CA GLU A 38 -14.24 22.96 -5.69
C GLU A 38 -13.50 23.39 -4.42
N ILE A 39 -13.36 22.48 -3.45
CA ILE A 39 -12.81 22.81 -2.14
C ILE A 39 -11.42 22.22 -1.90
N VAL A 40 -11.05 21.12 -2.56
CA VAL A 40 -9.84 20.33 -2.23
C VAL A 40 -8.55 21.14 -2.36
N GLY A 41 -8.49 22.11 -3.28
CA GLY A 41 -7.33 23.00 -3.45
C GLY A 41 -7.00 23.87 -2.22
N ARG A 42 -7.89 23.96 -1.24
CA ARG A 42 -7.69 24.75 0.00
C ARG A 42 -6.97 23.97 1.12
N TYR A 43 -6.69 22.69 0.91
CA TYR A 43 -6.20 21.78 1.96
C TYR A 43 -4.81 21.26 1.63
N ASP A 44 -3.98 21.10 2.67
CA ASP A 44 -2.67 20.45 2.60
C ASP A 44 -2.79 18.92 2.69
N GLY A 45 -3.83 18.41 3.35
CA GLY A 45 -4.08 16.98 3.52
C GLY A 45 -5.54 16.60 3.29
N LEU A 46 -5.76 15.39 2.78
CA LEU A 46 -7.07 14.80 2.56
C LEU A 46 -7.12 13.43 3.24
N ALA A 47 -8.00 13.29 4.24
CA ALA A 47 -8.27 12.05 4.94
C ALA A 47 -9.58 11.43 4.43
N ILE A 48 -9.51 10.21 3.91
CA ILE A 48 -10.64 9.51 3.28
C ILE A 48 -10.80 8.10 3.85
N ARG A 49 -11.92 7.44 3.51
CA ARG A 49 -12.15 6.00 3.67
C ARG A 49 -12.45 5.39 2.30
N SER A 50 -13.57 4.69 2.14
CA SER A 50 -13.98 3.98 0.92
C SER A 50 -14.97 4.76 0.06
N ALA A 51 -15.64 5.79 0.60
CA ALA A 51 -16.73 6.46 -0.11
C ALA A 51 -16.20 7.54 -1.07
N THR A 52 -15.26 8.37 -0.60
CA THR A 52 -14.62 9.38 -1.45
C THR A 52 -13.70 8.71 -2.48
N LYS A 53 -13.88 9.03 -3.77
CA LYS A 53 -12.95 8.63 -4.84
C LYS A 53 -12.01 9.79 -5.17
N VAL A 54 -10.72 9.61 -4.95
CA VAL A 54 -9.68 10.59 -5.27
C VAL A 54 -9.15 10.29 -6.67
N THR A 55 -9.92 10.74 -7.66
CA THR A 55 -9.59 10.55 -9.09
C THR A 55 -8.55 11.55 -9.56
N LYS A 56 -8.05 11.38 -10.78
CA LYS A 56 -7.19 12.36 -11.45
C LYS A 56 -7.80 13.76 -11.43
N GLU A 57 -9.10 13.92 -11.71
CA GLU A 57 -9.77 15.22 -11.75
C GLU A 57 -9.83 15.90 -10.38
N VAL A 58 -9.94 15.11 -9.29
CA VAL A 58 -9.85 15.62 -7.92
C VAL A 58 -8.45 16.13 -7.65
N LEU A 59 -7.43 15.34 -7.99
CA LEU A 59 -6.03 15.70 -7.83
C LEU A 59 -5.62 16.90 -8.71
N ASP A 60 -6.25 17.04 -9.87
CA ASP A 60 -6.04 18.17 -10.78
C ASP A 60 -6.49 19.50 -10.17
N ALA A 61 -7.56 19.50 -9.38
CA ALA A 61 -8.06 20.66 -8.65
C ALA A 61 -7.33 20.92 -7.30
N ALA A 62 -6.51 19.97 -6.84
CA ALA A 62 -5.92 19.95 -5.51
C ALA A 62 -4.57 20.68 -5.45
N THR A 63 -4.56 21.98 -5.74
CA THR A 63 -3.33 22.78 -5.93
C THR A 63 -2.37 22.85 -4.73
N ASN A 64 -2.89 22.70 -3.51
CA ASN A 64 -2.08 22.76 -2.27
C ASN A 64 -1.89 21.39 -1.60
N LEU A 65 -2.50 20.33 -2.15
CA LEU A 65 -2.56 19.03 -1.50
C LEU A 65 -1.18 18.37 -1.50
N LYS A 66 -0.74 17.92 -0.33
CA LYS A 66 0.56 17.25 -0.14
C LYS A 66 0.40 15.78 0.22
N VAL A 67 -0.71 15.40 0.85
CA VAL A 67 -0.97 14.02 1.29
C VAL A 67 -2.44 13.62 1.18
N VAL A 68 -2.66 12.39 0.73
CA VAL A 68 -3.92 11.67 0.85
C VAL A 68 -3.69 10.50 1.79
N GLY A 69 -4.35 10.50 2.95
CA GLY A 69 -4.35 9.35 3.86
C GLY A 69 -5.67 8.63 3.79
N ARG A 70 -5.62 7.33 3.46
CA ARG A 70 -6.80 6.46 3.50
C ARG A 70 -6.83 5.66 4.79
N ALA A 71 -7.90 5.83 5.57
CA ALA A 71 -8.23 5.00 6.72
C ALA A 71 -8.76 3.63 6.25
N GLY A 72 -7.83 2.73 5.95
CA GLY A 72 -8.04 1.35 5.50
C GLY A 72 -6.80 0.79 4.78
N ILE A 73 -6.81 -0.51 4.43
CA ILE A 73 -5.66 -1.18 3.78
C ILE A 73 -5.58 -0.91 2.28
N GLY A 74 -6.62 -1.25 1.53
CA GLY A 74 -6.67 -0.99 0.08
C GLY A 74 -6.53 0.49 -0.23
N VAL A 75 -6.30 0.85 -1.49
CA VAL A 75 -6.34 2.25 -1.95
C VAL A 75 -6.99 2.35 -3.31
N ASP A 76 -7.91 1.41 -3.58
CA ASP A 76 -8.56 1.22 -4.88
C ASP A 76 -9.37 2.46 -5.30
N ASN A 77 -9.74 3.31 -4.33
CA ASN A 77 -10.43 4.58 -4.52
C ASN A 77 -9.49 5.80 -4.62
N VAL A 78 -8.18 5.59 -4.78
CA VAL A 78 -7.19 6.66 -4.98
C VAL A 78 -6.39 6.39 -6.26
N ASP A 79 -6.36 7.35 -7.18
CA ASP A 79 -5.47 7.29 -8.32
C ASP A 79 -4.02 7.59 -7.88
N VAL A 80 -3.34 6.55 -7.41
CA VAL A 80 -1.96 6.63 -6.91
C VAL A 80 -1.01 7.13 -8.00
N LYS A 81 -1.24 6.77 -9.27
CA LYS A 81 -0.37 7.22 -10.37
C LYS A 81 -0.49 8.72 -10.57
N SER A 82 -1.71 9.24 -10.65
CA SER A 82 -1.95 10.69 -10.76
C SER A 82 -1.45 11.44 -9.52
N ALA A 83 -1.66 10.90 -8.31
CA ALA A 83 -1.16 11.49 -7.08
C ALA A 83 0.37 11.58 -7.10
N THR A 84 1.02 10.49 -7.53
CA THR A 84 2.48 10.43 -7.68
C THR A 84 2.97 11.46 -8.68
N SER A 85 2.37 11.58 -9.86
CA SER A 85 2.80 12.58 -10.87
C SER A 85 2.75 14.02 -10.34
N ARG A 86 1.78 14.31 -9.45
CA ARG A 86 1.56 15.61 -8.82
C ARG A 86 2.36 15.82 -7.54
N GLY A 87 3.16 14.84 -7.15
CA GLY A 87 3.97 14.94 -5.95
C GLY A 87 3.18 14.79 -4.65
N VAL A 88 1.97 14.23 -4.71
CA VAL A 88 1.09 14.01 -3.55
C VAL A 88 1.37 12.63 -2.95
N VAL A 89 1.68 12.59 -1.65
CA VAL A 89 1.92 11.33 -0.93
C VAL A 89 0.60 10.59 -0.73
N VAL A 90 0.59 9.27 -0.98
CA VAL A 90 -0.55 8.42 -0.65
C VAL A 90 -0.16 7.47 0.49
N MET A 91 -0.90 7.54 1.60
CA MET A 91 -0.70 6.70 2.78
C MET A 91 -1.93 5.84 3.06
N ASN A 92 -1.72 4.67 3.65
CA ASN A 92 -2.78 3.78 4.12
C ASN A 92 -2.56 3.37 5.60
N THR A 93 -3.44 2.51 6.12
CA THR A 93 -3.35 2.00 7.51
C THR A 93 -3.40 0.46 7.49
N PRO A 94 -2.29 -0.21 7.12
CA PRO A 94 -2.28 -1.64 6.78
C PRO A 94 -2.54 -2.57 7.97
N ASN A 95 -2.42 -2.07 9.20
CA ASN A 95 -2.55 -2.85 10.41
C ASN A 95 -3.87 -2.61 11.16
N GLY A 96 -4.51 -1.45 10.97
CA GLY A 96 -5.63 -1.01 11.82
C GLY A 96 -6.88 -1.89 11.77
N ASN A 97 -7.05 -2.72 10.74
CA ASN A 97 -8.21 -3.61 10.56
C ASN A 97 -7.82 -5.06 10.23
N ALA A 98 -6.55 -5.45 10.41
CA ALA A 98 -6.07 -6.78 10.04
C ALA A 98 -6.78 -7.90 10.84
N ILE A 99 -6.94 -7.69 12.14
CA ILE A 99 -7.66 -8.61 13.04
C ILE A 99 -9.12 -8.73 12.62
N THR A 100 -9.82 -7.61 12.47
CA THR A 100 -11.23 -7.58 12.08
C THR A 100 -11.49 -8.27 10.76
N THR A 101 -10.61 -8.07 9.76
CA THR A 101 -10.77 -8.72 8.45
C THR A 101 -10.54 -10.24 8.54
N ALA A 102 -9.59 -10.67 9.37
CA ALA A 102 -9.35 -12.09 9.62
C ALA A 102 -10.53 -12.74 10.36
N GLU A 103 -11.08 -12.07 11.39
CA GLU A 103 -12.27 -12.52 12.11
C GLU A 103 -13.48 -12.63 11.18
N HIS A 104 -13.68 -11.66 10.29
CA HIS A 104 -14.76 -11.70 9.29
C HIS A 104 -14.60 -12.89 8.34
N ALA A 105 -13.40 -13.17 7.85
CA ALA A 105 -13.16 -14.35 7.00
C ALA A 105 -13.47 -15.68 7.71
N ILE A 106 -13.09 -15.81 8.99
CA ILE A 106 -13.43 -16.97 9.81
C ILE A 106 -14.94 -17.04 10.07
N ALA A 107 -15.60 -15.91 10.33
CA ALA A 107 -17.05 -15.83 10.51
C ALA A 107 -17.80 -16.26 9.23
N MET A 108 -17.36 -15.79 8.06
CA MET A 108 -17.90 -16.20 6.76
C MET A 108 -17.71 -17.70 6.53
N MET A 109 -16.56 -18.26 6.91
CA MET A 109 -16.31 -19.71 6.85
C MET A 109 -17.29 -20.50 7.70
N PHE A 110 -17.58 -20.07 8.94
CA PHE A 110 -18.59 -20.70 9.79
C PHE A 110 -20.01 -20.53 9.27
N ALA A 111 -20.36 -19.32 8.82
CA ALA A 111 -21.67 -19.03 8.24
C ALA A 111 -21.97 -19.96 7.05
N LEU A 112 -20.97 -20.15 6.19
CA LEU A 112 -21.04 -21.04 5.04
C LEU A 112 -21.07 -22.52 5.45
N ALA A 113 -20.21 -22.95 6.38
CA ALA A 113 -20.15 -24.34 6.83
C ALA A 113 -21.47 -24.79 7.49
N ARG A 114 -22.24 -23.86 8.07
CA ARG A 114 -23.44 -24.15 8.86
C ARG A 114 -24.72 -23.57 8.28
N GLN A 115 -24.67 -22.94 7.10
CA GLN A 115 -25.83 -22.35 6.39
C GLN A 115 -26.61 -21.38 7.29
N LEU A 116 -25.88 -20.56 8.06
CA LEU A 116 -26.47 -19.74 9.12
C LEU A 116 -27.48 -18.70 8.61
N PRO A 117 -27.23 -17.95 7.51
CA PRO A 117 -28.18 -16.97 7.02
C PRO A 117 -29.52 -17.60 6.61
N GLU A 118 -29.47 -18.70 5.87
CA GLU A 118 -30.66 -19.39 5.36
C GLU A 118 -31.45 -20.05 6.51
N ALA A 119 -30.75 -20.68 7.46
CA ALA A 119 -31.36 -21.25 8.65
C ALA A 119 -32.02 -20.17 9.53
N THR A 120 -31.37 -19.01 9.66
CA THR A 120 -31.93 -17.85 10.37
C THR A 120 -33.19 -17.33 9.67
N ALA A 121 -33.14 -17.16 8.35
CA ALA A 121 -34.29 -16.69 7.56
C ALA A 121 -35.48 -17.66 7.67
N SER A 122 -35.24 -18.97 7.54
CA SER A 122 -36.26 -20.01 7.69
C SER A 122 -36.92 -19.97 9.06
N THR A 123 -36.13 -19.92 10.14
CA THR A 123 -36.62 -19.90 11.51
C THR A 123 -37.40 -18.62 11.83
N LYS A 124 -36.91 -17.45 11.41
CA LYS A 124 -37.62 -16.17 11.56
C LYS A 124 -38.93 -16.12 10.76
N GLY A 125 -38.99 -16.87 9.65
CA GLY A 125 -40.22 -17.09 8.88
C GLY A 125 -41.22 -18.04 9.53
N GLY A 126 -40.96 -18.52 10.76
CA GLY A 126 -41.85 -19.42 11.51
C GLY A 126 -41.77 -20.89 11.08
N LYS A 127 -40.79 -21.26 10.25
CA LYS A 127 -40.57 -22.65 9.84
C LYS A 127 -39.63 -23.37 10.81
N TRP A 128 -39.71 -24.69 10.84
CA TRP A 128 -38.83 -25.55 11.65
C TRP A 128 -38.19 -26.66 10.80
N GLU A 129 -37.34 -26.26 9.86
CA GLU A 129 -36.78 -27.15 8.82
C GLU A 129 -35.47 -27.83 9.27
N LYS A 130 -35.44 -28.42 10.48
CA LYS A 130 -34.23 -29.04 11.05
C LYS A 130 -33.50 -29.99 10.10
N ASN A 131 -34.25 -30.79 9.34
CA ASN A 131 -33.67 -31.80 8.45
C ASN A 131 -33.21 -31.24 7.08
N ARG A 132 -33.55 -29.98 6.75
CA ARG A 132 -33.10 -29.31 5.53
C ARG A 132 -31.64 -28.86 5.63
N PHE A 133 -31.22 -28.45 6.83
CA PHE A 133 -29.88 -27.88 7.05
C PHE A 133 -28.91 -28.97 7.53
N MET A 134 -27.90 -29.26 6.72
CA MET A 134 -26.85 -30.23 7.02
C MET A 134 -25.49 -29.59 6.78
N GLY A 135 -24.89 -29.08 7.86
CA GLY A 135 -23.60 -28.42 7.80
C GLY A 135 -22.42 -29.40 7.73
N VAL A 136 -21.22 -28.83 7.70
CA VAL A 136 -19.95 -29.57 7.80
C VAL A 136 -19.13 -29.09 9.00
N GLU A 137 -18.31 -29.99 9.53
CA GLU A 137 -17.34 -29.66 10.58
C GLU A 137 -16.04 -29.14 9.99
N LEU A 138 -15.41 -28.14 10.62
CA LEU A 138 -14.12 -27.58 10.21
C LEU A 138 -12.93 -28.39 10.75
N THR A 139 -13.05 -28.94 11.97
CA THR A 139 -11.99 -29.72 12.63
C THR A 139 -11.43 -30.81 11.71
N GLY A 140 -10.11 -30.86 11.59
CA GLY A 140 -9.40 -31.85 10.78
C GLY A 140 -9.50 -31.67 9.26
N LYS A 141 -10.31 -30.72 8.76
CA LYS A 141 -10.38 -30.36 7.34
C LYS A 141 -9.15 -29.56 6.92
N VAL A 142 -8.89 -29.53 5.62
CA VAL A 142 -7.79 -28.78 5.02
C VAL A 142 -8.27 -27.39 4.61
N LEU A 143 -7.64 -26.35 5.15
CA LEU A 143 -7.78 -24.97 4.70
C LEU A 143 -6.66 -24.64 3.72
N GLY A 144 -7.02 -24.30 2.49
CA GLY A 144 -6.18 -23.61 1.53
C GLY A 144 -6.15 -22.11 1.83
N LEU A 145 -5.01 -21.59 2.26
CA LEU A 145 -4.78 -20.17 2.52
C LEU A 145 -4.00 -19.57 1.35
N ILE A 146 -4.64 -18.74 0.54
CA ILE A 146 -3.99 -18.07 -0.60
C ILE A 146 -3.67 -16.64 -0.17
N GLY A 147 -2.40 -16.35 0.06
CA GLY A 147 -1.89 -15.13 0.68
C GLY A 147 -1.68 -15.30 2.19
N CYS A 148 -0.44 -15.16 2.65
CA CYS A 148 -0.02 -15.32 4.03
C CYS A 148 0.65 -14.04 4.58
N GLY A 149 0.13 -12.88 4.16
CA GLY A 149 0.49 -11.57 4.71
C GLY A 149 -0.16 -11.30 6.07
N ASN A 150 -0.30 -10.03 6.44
CA ASN A 150 -0.81 -9.62 7.76
C ASN A 150 -2.14 -10.29 8.13
N ILE A 151 -3.15 -10.19 7.27
CA ILE A 151 -4.47 -10.81 7.50
C ILE A 151 -4.37 -12.34 7.44
N GLY A 152 -3.76 -12.87 6.37
CA GLY A 152 -3.67 -14.32 6.13
C GLY A 152 -2.98 -15.07 7.28
N SER A 153 -1.95 -14.48 7.88
CA SER A 153 -1.28 -15.08 9.05
C SER A 153 -2.14 -15.12 10.31
N ILE A 154 -3.06 -14.17 10.50
CA ILE A 154 -4.04 -14.22 11.61
C ILE A 154 -5.10 -15.28 11.31
N VAL A 155 -5.57 -15.37 10.06
CA VAL A 155 -6.50 -16.43 9.64
C VAL A 155 -5.89 -17.81 9.82
N ALA A 156 -4.62 -17.99 9.46
CA ALA A 156 -3.85 -19.21 9.70
C ALA A 156 -3.86 -19.60 11.19
N ASP A 157 -3.49 -18.67 12.06
CA ASP A 157 -3.48 -18.89 13.51
C ASP A 157 -4.85 -19.33 14.05
N ARG A 158 -5.93 -18.65 13.63
CA ARG A 158 -7.30 -19.03 14.03
C ARG A 158 -7.70 -20.40 13.48
N ALA A 159 -7.36 -20.71 12.23
CA ALA A 159 -7.66 -22.00 11.63
C ALA A 159 -6.91 -23.16 12.31
N VAL A 160 -5.64 -22.96 12.67
CA VAL A 160 -4.85 -23.91 13.48
C VAL A 160 -5.48 -24.08 14.86
N GLY A 161 -5.94 -22.99 15.49
CA GLY A 161 -6.70 -23.02 16.74
C GLY A 161 -7.99 -23.85 16.65
N LEU A 162 -8.66 -23.80 15.49
CA LEU A 162 -9.83 -24.62 15.15
C LEU A 162 -9.45 -26.07 14.74
N ARG A 163 -8.17 -26.44 14.86
CA ARG A 163 -7.64 -27.77 14.52
C ARG A 163 -7.84 -28.15 13.04
N MET A 164 -7.83 -27.15 12.15
CA MET A 164 -7.71 -27.39 10.71
C MET A 164 -6.25 -27.68 10.33
N LYS A 165 -6.04 -28.34 9.19
CA LYS A 165 -4.72 -28.42 8.55
C LYS A 165 -4.62 -27.27 7.56
N VAL A 166 -3.60 -26.42 7.67
CA VAL A 166 -3.49 -25.22 6.80
C VAL A 166 -2.38 -25.42 5.77
N LEU A 167 -2.76 -25.36 4.49
CA LEU A 167 -1.85 -25.30 3.35
C LEU A 167 -1.79 -23.84 2.87
N ALA A 168 -0.64 -23.19 3.01
CA ALA A 168 -0.47 -21.78 2.70
C ALA A 168 0.33 -21.57 1.41
N TYR A 169 -0.28 -20.89 0.44
CA TYR A 169 0.41 -20.37 -0.74
C TYR A 169 0.68 -18.88 -0.56
N ASP A 170 1.95 -18.50 -0.57
CA ASP A 170 2.40 -17.11 -0.71
C ASP A 170 3.84 -17.12 -1.27
N PRO A 171 4.12 -16.43 -2.38
CA PRO A 171 5.46 -16.37 -2.96
C PRO A 171 6.53 -15.86 -1.99
N PHE A 172 6.15 -15.04 -1.01
CA PHE A 172 7.03 -14.38 -0.07
C PHE A 172 7.08 -15.06 1.31
N LEU A 173 6.28 -16.12 1.53
CA LEU A 173 6.33 -16.88 2.77
C LEU A 173 7.59 -17.75 2.83
N THR A 174 8.40 -17.57 3.88
CA THR A 174 9.57 -18.41 4.13
C THR A 174 9.19 -19.69 4.88
N GLU A 175 9.96 -20.76 4.71
CA GLU A 175 9.76 -22.02 5.46
C GLU A 175 9.79 -21.80 6.97
N ALA A 176 10.75 -21.01 7.46
CA ALA A 176 10.86 -20.68 8.88
C ALA A 176 9.60 -20.01 9.42
N ARG A 177 9.01 -19.08 8.64
CA ARG A 177 7.76 -18.41 9.03
C ARG A 177 6.56 -19.35 8.97
N ALA A 178 6.50 -20.24 7.99
CA ALA A 178 5.44 -21.26 7.89
C ALA A 178 5.43 -22.19 9.12
N ILE A 179 6.62 -22.69 9.52
CA ILE A 179 6.79 -23.50 10.73
C ILE A 179 6.34 -22.72 11.98
N GLN A 180 6.74 -21.46 12.12
CA GLN A 180 6.35 -20.61 13.25
C GLN A 180 4.83 -20.43 13.35
N LEU A 181 4.14 -20.33 12.20
CA LEU A 181 2.69 -20.20 12.12
C LEU A 181 1.95 -21.55 12.26
N GLY A 182 2.67 -22.67 12.29
CA GLY A 182 2.06 -24.01 12.33
C GLY A 182 1.33 -24.39 11.04
N VAL A 183 1.76 -23.85 9.89
CA VAL A 183 1.17 -24.11 8.57
C VAL A 183 2.16 -24.79 7.64
N GLU A 184 1.66 -25.51 6.64
CA GLU A 184 2.48 -26.12 5.59
C GLU A 184 2.51 -25.19 4.37
N LYS A 185 3.70 -24.78 3.94
CA LYS A 185 3.86 -24.01 2.70
C LYS A 185 3.58 -24.93 1.50
N ALA A 186 2.77 -24.46 0.55
CA ALA A 186 2.39 -25.23 -0.64
C ALA A 186 2.31 -24.34 -1.89
N ASP A 187 2.40 -24.95 -3.07
CA ASP A 187 2.03 -24.30 -4.33
C ASP A 187 0.51 -24.27 -4.54
N LEU A 188 0.03 -23.46 -5.49
CA LEU A 188 -1.40 -23.32 -5.76
C LEU A 188 -2.06 -24.63 -6.19
N ASP A 189 -1.41 -25.43 -7.03
CA ASP A 189 -1.97 -26.70 -7.50
C ASP A 189 -2.18 -27.69 -6.36
N THR A 190 -1.24 -27.75 -5.40
CA THR A 190 -1.36 -28.54 -4.18
C THR A 190 -2.47 -28.01 -3.28
N VAL A 191 -2.61 -26.69 -3.14
CA VAL A 191 -3.71 -26.07 -2.39
C VAL A 191 -5.06 -26.47 -3.00
N PHE A 192 -5.25 -26.27 -4.31
CA PHE A 192 -6.50 -26.60 -4.99
C PHE A 192 -6.84 -28.08 -4.86
N ALA A 193 -5.88 -28.97 -5.10
CA ALA A 193 -6.11 -30.41 -5.07
C ALA A 193 -6.50 -30.96 -3.68
N LYS A 194 -6.10 -30.30 -2.59
CA LYS A 194 -6.23 -30.85 -1.22
C LYS A 194 -7.24 -30.11 -0.35
N ALA A 195 -7.50 -28.83 -0.61
CA ALA A 195 -8.30 -27.98 0.26
C ALA A 195 -9.79 -28.34 0.29
N ASP A 196 -10.36 -28.42 1.49
CA ASP A 196 -11.81 -28.49 1.71
C ASP A 196 -12.45 -27.09 1.76
N PHE A 197 -11.68 -26.13 2.26
CA PHE A 197 -12.01 -24.71 2.32
C PHE A 197 -10.87 -23.92 1.69
N ILE A 198 -11.16 -22.90 0.90
CA ILE A 198 -10.15 -21.98 0.36
C ILE A 198 -10.51 -20.57 0.78
N THR A 199 -9.54 -19.81 1.29
CA THR A 199 -9.73 -18.40 1.65
C THR A 199 -8.63 -17.52 1.04
N LEU A 200 -9.03 -16.36 0.53
CA LEU A 200 -8.17 -15.44 -0.21
C LEU A 200 -7.77 -14.24 0.65
N HIS A 201 -6.48 -13.92 0.67
CA HIS A 201 -5.86 -12.81 1.41
C HIS A 201 -4.71 -12.15 0.61
N THR A 202 -4.86 -12.08 -0.70
CA THR A 202 -3.90 -11.45 -1.62
C THR A 202 -4.40 -10.07 -2.08
N PRO A 203 -3.50 -9.16 -2.49
CA PRO A 203 -3.90 -7.95 -3.21
C PRO A 203 -4.47 -8.31 -4.60
N LEU A 204 -5.26 -7.41 -5.19
CA LEU A 204 -5.66 -7.51 -6.59
C LEU A 204 -4.59 -6.86 -7.48
N ILE A 205 -3.82 -7.69 -8.17
CA ILE A 205 -2.84 -7.30 -9.18
C ILE A 205 -3.02 -8.19 -10.41
N GLU A 206 -2.32 -7.91 -11.50
CA GLU A 206 -2.40 -8.72 -12.72
C GLU A 206 -2.14 -10.22 -12.45
N ALA A 207 -1.15 -10.54 -11.62
CA ALA A 207 -0.79 -11.92 -11.28
C ALA A 207 -1.81 -12.64 -10.37
N THR A 208 -2.74 -11.93 -9.73
CA THR A 208 -3.73 -12.50 -8.79
C THR A 208 -5.17 -12.29 -9.24
N ARG A 209 -5.37 -11.56 -10.35
CA ARG A 209 -6.69 -11.38 -10.97
C ARG A 209 -7.22 -12.74 -11.40
N ASN A 210 -8.45 -13.03 -11.00
CA ASN A 210 -9.12 -14.30 -11.24
C ASN A 210 -8.23 -15.51 -10.89
N ILE A 211 -7.47 -15.41 -9.78
CA ILE A 211 -6.67 -16.55 -9.27
C ILE A 211 -7.56 -17.77 -8.99
N ILE A 212 -8.85 -17.53 -8.69
CA ILE A 212 -9.91 -18.53 -8.75
C ILE A 212 -10.67 -18.37 -10.08
N SER A 213 -10.09 -18.91 -11.16
CA SER A 213 -10.72 -19.01 -12.48
C SER A 213 -11.48 -20.34 -12.65
N ALA A 214 -12.14 -20.53 -13.80
CA ALA A 214 -12.75 -21.82 -14.15
C ALA A 214 -11.73 -22.97 -14.15
N GLU A 215 -10.51 -22.74 -14.65
CA GLU A 215 -9.43 -23.74 -14.68
C GLU A 215 -8.92 -24.06 -13.26
N ALA A 216 -8.84 -23.05 -12.40
CA ALA A 216 -8.46 -23.25 -11.00
C ALA A 216 -9.54 -24.06 -10.27
N ILE A 217 -10.81 -23.72 -10.45
CA ILE A 217 -11.94 -24.46 -9.86
C ILE A 217 -11.95 -25.92 -10.32
N ALA A 218 -11.68 -26.20 -11.59
CA ALA A 218 -11.65 -27.57 -12.10
C ALA A 218 -10.59 -28.47 -11.42
N LYS A 219 -9.54 -27.89 -10.84
CA LYS A 219 -8.50 -28.61 -10.07
C LYS A 219 -8.89 -28.85 -8.62
N MET A 220 -9.97 -28.24 -8.14
CA MET A 220 -10.38 -28.31 -6.75
C MET A 220 -11.10 -29.62 -6.42
N LYS A 221 -11.20 -29.92 -5.13
CA LYS A 221 -12.04 -31.01 -4.64
C LYS A 221 -13.51 -30.68 -4.91
N LYS A 222 -14.26 -31.68 -5.39
CA LYS A 222 -15.73 -31.59 -5.39
C LYS A 222 -16.24 -31.38 -3.97
N GLY A 223 -17.08 -30.37 -3.79
CA GLY A 223 -17.64 -29.96 -2.50
C GLY A 223 -16.79 -28.94 -1.73
N VAL A 224 -15.74 -28.38 -2.36
CA VAL A 224 -14.95 -27.28 -1.79
C VAL A 224 -15.82 -26.07 -1.46
N ARG A 225 -15.41 -25.30 -0.45
CA ARG A 225 -16.03 -24.02 -0.06
C ARG A 225 -15.04 -22.89 -0.20
N ILE A 226 -15.46 -21.78 -0.82
CA ILE A 226 -14.55 -20.67 -1.17
C ILE A 226 -14.95 -19.42 -0.40
N ILE A 227 -13.97 -18.73 0.20
CA ILE A 227 -14.17 -17.49 0.96
C ILE A 227 -13.31 -16.38 0.35
N ASN A 228 -13.92 -15.25 0.03
CA ASN A 228 -13.21 -14.05 -0.39
C ASN A 228 -13.67 -12.84 0.42
N CYS A 229 -12.84 -12.44 1.38
CA CYS A 229 -12.95 -11.19 2.11
C CYS A 229 -11.76 -10.26 1.83
N ALA A 230 -11.07 -10.46 0.70
CA ALA A 230 -9.88 -9.71 0.34
C ALA A 230 -10.19 -8.62 -0.68
N ARG A 231 -10.35 -8.98 -1.96
CA ARG A 231 -10.67 -8.02 -3.04
C ARG A 231 -11.60 -8.66 -4.08
N GLY A 232 -12.49 -7.84 -4.64
CA GLY A 232 -13.23 -8.19 -5.84
C GLY A 232 -12.30 -8.50 -7.02
N GLY A 233 -12.72 -9.36 -7.93
CA GLY A 233 -11.91 -9.76 -9.09
C GLY A 233 -10.74 -10.71 -8.79
N LEU A 234 -10.62 -11.22 -7.56
CA LEU A 234 -9.76 -12.39 -7.27
C LEU A 234 -10.46 -13.71 -7.66
N VAL A 235 -11.78 -13.69 -7.68
CA VAL A 235 -12.63 -14.81 -8.10
C VAL A 235 -13.35 -14.38 -9.37
N ASP A 236 -13.32 -15.23 -10.39
CA ASP A 236 -14.20 -15.10 -11.54
C ASP A 236 -15.63 -15.45 -11.10
N GLU A 237 -16.47 -14.42 -10.95
CA GLU A 237 -17.83 -14.57 -10.40
C GLU A 237 -18.74 -15.42 -11.31
N ALA A 238 -18.53 -15.38 -12.63
CA ALA A 238 -19.27 -16.21 -13.57
C ALA A 238 -18.83 -17.68 -13.51
N ALA A 239 -17.53 -17.93 -13.45
CA ALA A 239 -17.02 -19.30 -13.26
C ALA A 239 -17.46 -19.88 -11.91
N LEU A 240 -17.48 -19.06 -10.85
CA LEU A 240 -17.97 -19.47 -9.54
C LEU A 240 -19.47 -19.81 -9.59
N TYR A 241 -20.29 -19.01 -10.26
CA TYR A 241 -21.71 -19.27 -10.44
C TYR A 241 -21.96 -20.66 -11.06
N GLU A 242 -21.32 -20.96 -12.20
CA GLU A 242 -21.46 -22.26 -12.87
C GLU A 242 -20.99 -23.43 -11.98
N ALA A 243 -19.93 -23.22 -11.21
CA ALA A 243 -19.40 -24.22 -10.29
C ALA A 243 -20.33 -24.48 -9.09
N LEU A 244 -21.04 -23.46 -8.61
CA LEU A 244 -22.05 -23.57 -7.56
C LEU A 244 -23.31 -24.27 -8.07
N VAL A 245 -23.80 -23.89 -9.25
CA VAL A 245 -24.97 -24.51 -9.89
C VAL A 245 -24.73 -25.98 -10.20
N SER A 246 -23.56 -26.34 -10.71
CA SER A 246 -23.18 -27.74 -10.97
C SER A 246 -22.90 -28.56 -9.70
N GLY A 247 -22.78 -27.90 -8.54
CA GLY A 247 -22.44 -28.53 -7.27
C GLY A 247 -20.98 -29.01 -7.18
N HIS A 248 -20.10 -28.52 -8.05
CA HIS A 248 -18.65 -28.72 -7.89
C HIS A 248 -18.15 -27.94 -6.66
N VAL A 249 -18.57 -26.68 -6.52
CA VAL A 249 -18.35 -25.88 -5.32
C VAL A 249 -19.60 -26.01 -4.44
N ALA A 250 -19.42 -26.41 -3.17
CA ALA A 250 -20.55 -26.60 -2.26
C ALA A 250 -21.16 -25.28 -1.80
N GLY A 251 -20.38 -24.21 -1.78
CA GLY A 251 -20.85 -22.87 -1.43
C GLY A 251 -19.72 -21.85 -1.40
N ALA A 252 -20.09 -20.56 -1.37
CA ALA A 252 -19.14 -19.45 -1.33
C ALA A 252 -19.51 -18.39 -0.28
N GLY A 253 -18.50 -17.77 0.33
CA GLY A 253 -18.64 -16.64 1.24
C GLY A 253 -17.93 -15.41 0.67
N LEU A 254 -18.67 -14.41 0.21
CA LEU A 254 -18.13 -13.22 -0.45
C LEU A 254 -18.45 -11.95 0.33
N ASP A 255 -17.41 -11.21 0.72
CA ASP A 255 -17.57 -9.87 1.30
C ASP A 255 -17.29 -8.76 0.28
N VAL A 256 -16.70 -9.10 -0.87
CA VAL A 256 -16.19 -8.16 -1.85
C VAL A 256 -16.55 -8.63 -3.26
N PHE A 257 -16.78 -7.68 -4.17
CA PHE A 257 -17.27 -7.94 -5.53
C PHE A 257 -16.46 -7.18 -6.57
N GLU A 258 -16.41 -7.68 -7.80
CA GLU A 258 -15.69 -7.00 -8.90
C GLU A 258 -16.20 -5.57 -9.13
N VAL A 259 -17.53 -5.38 -9.04
CA VAL A 259 -18.18 -4.08 -9.14
C VAL A 259 -18.83 -3.72 -7.81
N GLU A 260 -18.35 -2.64 -7.19
CA GLU A 260 -18.92 -2.09 -5.96
C GLU A 260 -19.38 -0.62 -6.14
N PRO A 261 -20.57 -0.23 -5.63
CA PRO A 261 -21.52 -1.04 -4.85
C PRO A 261 -22.22 -2.14 -5.66
N ALA A 262 -22.20 -3.38 -5.14
CA ALA A 262 -22.80 -4.53 -5.80
C ALA A 262 -24.31 -4.57 -5.55
N THR A 263 -25.08 -3.79 -6.31
CA THR A 263 -26.56 -3.79 -6.22
C THR A 263 -27.20 -4.92 -7.02
N GLN A 264 -26.45 -5.52 -7.94
CA GLN A 264 -26.84 -6.66 -8.76
C GLN A 264 -25.63 -7.57 -8.94
N ASN A 265 -25.82 -8.88 -8.81
CA ASN A 265 -24.79 -9.90 -9.01
C ASN A 265 -25.45 -11.26 -9.30
N CYS A 266 -24.89 -12.08 -10.18
CA CYS A 266 -25.43 -13.41 -10.50
C CYS A 266 -25.42 -14.36 -9.31
N LEU A 267 -24.55 -14.13 -8.31
CA LEU A 267 -24.43 -15.00 -7.15
C LEU A 267 -25.52 -14.76 -6.09
N PHE A 268 -26.24 -13.63 -6.15
CA PHE A 268 -27.22 -13.25 -5.12
C PHE A 268 -28.49 -14.11 -5.10
N GLU A 269 -28.76 -14.86 -6.16
CA GLU A 269 -29.91 -15.77 -6.23
C GLU A 269 -29.64 -17.16 -5.63
N LEU A 270 -28.38 -17.47 -5.31
CA LEU A 270 -27.97 -18.81 -4.89
C LEU A 270 -28.01 -18.96 -3.36
N GLU A 271 -28.81 -19.90 -2.85
CA GLU A 271 -28.91 -20.18 -1.41
C GLU A 271 -27.60 -20.68 -0.77
N ASN A 272 -26.65 -21.17 -1.57
CA ASN A 272 -25.34 -21.62 -1.09
C ASN A 272 -24.26 -20.53 -1.16
N VAL A 273 -24.66 -19.26 -1.32
CA VAL A 273 -23.78 -18.10 -1.27
C VAL A 273 -24.13 -17.25 -0.05
N VAL A 274 -23.16 -17.06 0.83
CA VAL A 274 -23.22 -16.07 1.91
C VAL A 274 -22.53 -14.81 1.41
N CYS A 275 -23.27 -13.70 1.34
CA CYS A 275 -22.72 -12.42 0.89
C CYS A 275 -22.90 -11.31 1.92
N THR A 276 -21.90 -10.43 2.03
CA THR A 276 -21.93 -9.24 2.88
C THR A 276 -21.41 -8.02 2.12
N PRO A 277 -21.92 -6.80 2.41
CA PRO A 277 -21.57 -5.59 1.65
C PRO A 277 -20.25 -4.96 2.14
N HIS A 278 -19.13 -5.65 1.96
CA HIS A 278 -17.77 -5.18 2.29
C HIS A 278 -17.62 -4.76 3.76
N LEU A 279 -17.95 -5.68 4.65
CA LEU A 279 -17.96 -5.52 6.10
C LEU A 279 -16.64 -5.91 6.78
N GLY A 280 -15.65 -6.43 6.07
CA GLY A 280 -14.40 -6.95 6.65
C GLY A 280 -13.63 -5.96 7.54
N ALA A 281 -13.90 -4.65 7.45
CA ALA A 281 -13.32 -3.62 8.31
C ALA A 281 -14.36 -2.85 9.17
N SER A 282 -15.60 -3.30 9.19
CA SER A 282 -16.75 -2.56 9.74
C SER A 282 -17.03 -2.90 11.21
N THR A 283 -16.04 -2.67 12.08
CA THR A 283 -16.18 -2.74 13.55
C THR A 283 -15.71 -1.46 14.22
N SER A 284 -16.20 -1.18 15.44
CA SER A 284 -15.78 -0.01 16.23
C SER A 284 -14.25 0.06 16.39
N GLU A 285 -13.62 -1.07 16.71
CA GLU A 285 -12.19 -1.20 16.95
C GLU A 285 -11.39 -0.89 15.69
N ALA A 286 -11.79 -1.46 14.54
CA ALA A 286 -11.13 -1.18 13.27
C ALA A 286 -11.30 0.28 12.89
N GLN A 287 -12.52 0.83 13.01
CA GLN A 287 -12.81 2.23 12.70
C GLN A 287 -11.98 3.21 13.52
N GLU A 288 -11.81 2.92 14.81
CA GLU A 288 -11.00 3.72 15.71
C GLU A 288 -9.51 3.62 15.34
N ASN A 289 -8.97 2.40 15.24
CA ASN A 289 -7.55 2.18 14.95
C ASN A 289 -7.11 2.81 13.63
N VAL A 290 -7.87 2.64 12.54
CA VAL A 290 -7.52 3.25 11.25
C VAL A 290 -7.64 4.78 11.28
N ALA A 291 -8.59 5.32 12.04
CA ALA A 291 -8.79 6.75 12.16
C ALA A 291 -7.66 7.42 12.96
N LEU A 292 -7.25 6.81 14.08
CA LEU A 292 -6.11 7.26 14.87
C LEU A 292 -4.83 7.23 14.01
N GLN A 293 -4.55 6.08 13.38
CA GLN A 293 -3.35 5.89 12.59
C GLN A 293 -3.29 6.86 11.39
N VAL A 294 -4.39 7.06 10.65
CA VAL A 294 -4.34 8.01 9.51
C VAL A 294 -4.11 9.45 9.96
N ALA A 295 -4.69 9.85 11.09
CA ALA A 295 -4.56 11.21 11.61
C ALA A 295 -3.13 11.50 12.10
N GLU A 296 -2.51 10.54 12.80
CA GLU A 296 -1.11 10.63 13.23
C GLU A 296 -0.18 10.74 12.03
N GLN A 297 -0.32 9.86 11.04
CA GLN A 297 0.56 9.82 9.86
C GLN A 297 0.48 11.09 9.01
N ILE A 298 -0.74 11.59 8.76
CA ILE A 298 -0.93 12.86 8.04
C ILE A 298 -0.31 14.01 8.83
N SER A 299 -0.52 14.05 10.16
CA SER A 299 0.05 15.11 11.01
C SER A 299 1.58 15.06 11.04
N ASP A 300 2.16 13.87 11.20
CA ASP A 300 3.61 13.63 11.18
C ASP A 300 4.22 14.14 9.87
N PHE A 301 3.60 13.79 8.74
CA PHE A 301 4.06 14.24 7.44
C PHE A 301 3.98 15.75 7.27
N LEU A 302 2.82 16.34 7.55
CA LEU A 302 2.60 17.77 7.31
C LEU A 302 3.40 18.68 8.26
N LEU A 303 3.67 18.23 9.48
CA LEU A 303 4.38 19.02 10.49
C LEU A 303 5.89 18.79 10.48
N THR A 304 6.34 17.56 10.21
CA THR A 304 7.76 17.17 10.39
C THR A 304 8.39 16.57 9.14
N GLY A 305 7.60 16.20 8.13
CA GLY A 305 8.06 15.47 6.95
C GLY A 305 8.30 13.97 7.19
N SER A 306 7.90 13.44 8.35
CA SER A 306 7.97 12.00 8.66
C SER A 306 6.95 11.21 7.83
N VAL A 307 7.37 10.06 7.28
CA VAL A 307 6.58 9.31 6.29
C VAL A 307 6.51 7.86 6.70
N THR A 308 5.30 7.39 7.00
CA THR A 308 5.00 5.99 7.33
C THR A 308 3.87 5.48 6.46
N ASN A 309 3.94 4.19 6.11
CA ASN A 309 2.95 3.50 5.25
C ASN A 309 2.61 4.25 3.96
N ALA A 310 3.59 4.94 3.37
CA ALA A 310 3.42 5.57 2.07
C ALA A 310 3.55 4.53 0.96
N LEU A 311 2.65 4.60 -0.01
CA LEU A 311 2.56 3.66 -1.12
C LEU A 311 3.37 4.11 -2.34
N ASN A 312 3.59 5.41 -2.48
CA ASN A 312 4.24 6.01 -3.64
C ASN A 312 5.53 6.77 -3.33
N MET A 313 6.05 6.65 -2.11
CA MET A 313 7.37 7.15 -1.75
C MET A 313 8.04 6.26 -0.71
N PRO A 314 9.38 6.24 -0.64
CA PRO A 314 10.09 5.51 0.39
C PRO A 314 9.67 5.99 1.79
N SER A 315 9.30 5.05 2.65
CA SER A 315 9.03 5.35 4.06
C SER A 315 10.33 5.60 4.81
N VAL A 316 10.29 6.54 5.77
CA VAL A 316 11.38 6.85 6.69
C VAL A 316 10.84 6.73 8.10
N THR A 317 11.27 5.70 8.82
CA THR A 317 10.78 5.47 10.19
C THR A 317 11.28 6.54 11.15
N ALA A 318 10.60 6.71 12.29
CA ALA A 318 11.04 7.63 13.34
C ALA A 318 12.44 7.31 13.88
N GLU A 319 12.85 6.04 13.85
CA GLU A 319 14.19 5.59 14.25
C GLU A 319 15.25 5.91 13.18
N GLU A 320 14.90 5.76 11.90
CA GLU A 320 15.80 6.09 10.79
C GLU A 320 15.92 7.60 10.55
N ALA A 321 14.87 8.38 10.83
CA ALA A 321 14.80 9.80 10.46
C ALA A 321 15.98 10.63 10.98
N PRO A 322 16.40 10.55 12.27
CA PRO A 322 17.56 11.30 12.76
C PRO A 322 18.86 10.89 12.07
N ARG A 323 18.99 9.62 11.68
CA ARG A 323 20.18 9.07 11.03
C ARG A 323 20.24 9.45 9.55
N LEU A 324 19.12 9.43 8.85
CA LEU A 324 19.04 9.72 7.41
C LEU A 324 19.03 11.22 7.10
N ARG A 325 18.50 12.07 7.99
CA ARG A 325 18.29 13.49 7.72
C ARG A 325 19.55 14.23 7.23
N PRO A 326 20.74 14.07 7.85
CA PRO A 326 21.96 14.70 7.35
C PRO A 326 22.32 14.28 5.92
N TYR A 327 22.13 13.00 5.59
CA TYR A 327 22.41 12.47 4.25
C TYR A 327 21.37 12.92 3.22
N MET A 328 20.10 13.02 3.62
CA MET A 328 19.05 13.58 2.77
C MET A 328 19.35 15.06 2.45
N ASP A 329 19.77 15.85 3.44
CA ASP A 329 20.17 17.24 3.23
C ASP A 329 21.37 17.35 2.28
N LEU A 330 22.37 16.48 2.43
CA LEU A 330 23.51 16.38 1.51
C LEU A 330 23.06 16.01 0.08
N CYS A 331 22.24 14.98 -0.08
CA CYS A 331 21.73 14.53 -1.37
C CYS A 331 20.90 15.63 -2.05
N ARG A 332 20.08 16.36 -1.29
CA ARG A 332 19.29 17.49 -1.79
C ARG A 332 20.18 18.58 -2.36
N LEU A 333 21.22 18.95 -1.61
CA LEU A 333 22.15 20.01 -1.99
C LEU A 333 23.02 19.61 -3.18
N LEU A 334 23.57 18.39 -3.17
CA LEU A 334 24.32 17.83 -4.31
C LEU A 334 23.44 17.73 -5.56
N GLY A 335 22.20 17.26 -5.41
CA GLY A 335 21.23 17.18 -6.48
C GLY A 335 20.97 18.57 -7.07
N ALA A 336 20.57 19.53 -6.23
CA ALA A 336 20.32 20.90 -6.65
C ALA A 336 21.52 21.56 -7.35
N PHE A 337 22.74 21.28 -6.86
CA PHE A 337 23.96 21.78 -7.47
C PHE A 337 24.24 21.11 -8.82
N ALA A 338 24.13 19.78 -8.91
CA ALA A 338 24.28 19.03 -10.16
C ALA A 338 23.25 19.45 -11.23
N GLY A 339 21.99 19.68 -10.81
CA GLY A 339 20.91 20.15 -11.68
C GLY A 339 21.21 21.51 -12.28
N GLN A 340 21.68 22.48 -11.48
CA GLN A 340 22.07 23.82 -11.96
C GLN A 340 23.30 23.79 -12.88
N LEU A 341 24.23 22.84 -12.67
CA LEU A 341 25.37 22.62 -13.57
C LEU A 341 24.98 21.96 -14.89
N THR A 342 23.77 21.38 -14.99
CA THR A 342 23.26 20.71 -16.19
C THR A 342 22.44 21.72 -16.99
N ARG A 343 23.08 22.37 -17.97
CA ARG A 343 22.45 23.44 -18.75
C ARG A 343 21.67 22.87 -19.92
N ALA A 344 20.64 23.57 -20.40
CA ALA A 344 19.85 23.16 -21.58
C ALA A 344 20.72 22.86 -22.83
N GLN A 345 21.84 23.56 -22.97
CA GLN A 345 22.81 23.35 -24.05
C GLN A 345 23.60 22.03 -23.93
N ASP A 346 23.56 21.32 -22.81
CA ASP A 346 24.27 20.04 -22.61
C ASP A 346 23.49 18.84 -23.20
N GLY A 347 22.26 19.07 -23.65
CA GLY A 347 21.35 18.04 -24.19
C GLY A 347 20.52 17.38 -23.09
N ALA A 348 19.66 16.44 -23.48
CA ALA A 348 18.83 15.69 -22.54
C ALA A 348 19.71 14.87 -21.58
N ILE A 349 19.28 14.76 -20.33
CA ILE A 349 19.87 13.85 -19.35
C ILE A 349 19.58 12.42 -19.81
N GLN A 350 20.61 11.60 -19.89
CA GLN A 350 20.51 10.19 -20.29
C GLN A 350 20.62 9.26 -19.10
N ARG A 351 21.49 9.59 -18.14
CA ARG A 351 21.74 8.77 -16.95
C ARG A 351 22.07 9.62 -15.73
N ILE A 352 21.57 9.19 -14.58
CA ILE A 352 21.94 9.69 -13.25
C ILE A 352 22.45 8.49 -12.45
N LEU A 353 23.68 8.58 -11.95
CA LEU A 353 24.28 7.59 -11.06
C LEU A 353 24.51 8.25 -9.68
N VAL A 354 23.98 7.64 -8.62
CA VAL A 354 24.24 8.05 -7.25
C VAL A 354 25.14 7.02 -6.57
N GLU A 355 26.30 7.46 -6.09
CA GLU A 355 27.31 6.60 -5.51
C GLU A 355 27.44 6.89 -4.00
N TYR A 356 27.42 5.84 -3.20
CA TYR A 356 27.46 5.88 -1.74
C TYR A 356 28.69 5.13 -1.23
N GLU A 357 29.59 5.82 -0.54
CA GLU A 357 30.81 5.23 0.02
C GLU A 357 30.90 5.45 1.54
N GLY A 358 31.37 4.43 2.28
CA GLY A 358 31.65 4.53 3.71
C GLY A 358 30.39 4.43 4.58
N ALA A 359 30.25 5.28 5.60
CA ALA A 359 29.22 5.16 6.65
C ALA A 359 27.76 5.32 6.16
N VAL A 360 27.55 5.82 4.94
CA VAL A 360 26.23 5.85 4.28
C VAL A 360 25.85 4.50 3.65
N SER A 361 26.81 3.61 3.41
CA SER A 361 26.59 2.32 2.72
C SER A 361 25.54 1.40 3.36
N PRO A 362 25.40 1.27 4.69
CA PRO A 362 24.40 0.37 5.28
C PRO A 362 23.03 1.04 5.47
N LEU A 363 22.86 2.31 5.07
CA LEU A 363 21.63 3.07 5.27
C LEU A 363 20.59 2.77 4.18
N ASN A 364 19.33 3.13 4.44
CA ASN A 364 18.27 3.06 3.44
C ASN A 364 18.48 4.13 2.35
N HIS A 365 18.95 3.72 1.16
CA HIS A 365 19.29 4.64 0.06
C HIS A 365 18.08 5.12 -0.74
N ARG A 366 16.92 4.45 -0.65
CA ARG A 366 15.72 4.85 -1.39
C ARG A 366 15.30 6.30 -1.15
N PRO A 367 15.15 6.80 0.10
CA PRO A 367 14.86 8.21 0.36
C PRO A 367 16.01 9.14 -0.07
N LEU A 368 17.26 8.68 -0.01
CA LEU A 368 18.43 9.47 -0.45
C LEU A 368 18.41 9.69 -1.97
N ASN A 369 18.19 8.62 -2.75
CA ASN A 369 18.05 8.66 -4.20
C ASN A 369 16.87 9.56 -4.60
N ALA A 370 15.70 9.39 -3.98
CA ALA A 370 14.54 10.23 -4.25
C ALA A 370 14.83 11.72 -3.99
N THR A 371 15.56 12.02 -2.92
CA THR A 371 15.98 13.40 -2.57
C THR A 371 16.99 13.97 -3.55
N ALA A 372 17.99 13.18 -3.95
CA ALA A 372 19.00 13.54 -4.94
C ALA A 372 18.37 13.86 -6.29
N LEU A 373 17.48 12.99 -6.78
CA LEU A 373 16.73 13.19 -8.02
C LEU A 373 15.83 14.42 -7.94
N ALA A 374 15.12 14.61 -6.84
CA ALA A 374 14.26 15.77 -6.66
C ALA A 374 15.06 17.08 -6.72
N GLY A 375 16.19 17.13 -6.02
CA GLY A 375 17.10 18.26 -6.09
C GLY A 375 17.64 18.50 -7.51
N LEU A 376 18.04 17.44 -8.21
CA LEU A 376 18.63 17.52 -9.54
C LEU A 376 17.64 17.98 -10.62
N LEU A 377 16.40 17.51 -10.58
CA LEU A 377 15.41 17.82 -11.62
C LEU A 377 14.67 19.13 -11.34
N ALA A 378 14.59 19.60 -10.09
CA ALA A 378 13.87 20.83 -9.73
C ALA A 378 14.31 22.11 -10.49
N PRO A 379 15.60 22.34 -10.83
CA PRO A 379 16.01 23.51 -11.61
C PRO A 379 15.54 23.48 -13.07
N VAL A 380 15.20 22.30 -13.61
CA VAL A 380 14.87 22.10 -15.03
C VAL A 380 13.41 21.68 -15.25
N MET A 381 12.70 21.31 -14.18
CA MET A 381 11.30 20.87 -14.21
C MET A 381 10.54 21.44 -13.02
N GLU A 382 9.35 21.99 -13.27
CA GLU A 382 8.45 22.46 -12.21
C GLU A 382 7.75 21.30 -11.49
N GLY A 383 7.39 21.53 -10.22
CA GLY A 383 6.59 20.58 -9.43
C GLY A 383 7.32 19.31 -9.01
N VAL A 384 8.64 19.23 -9.20
CA VAL A 384 9.44 18.07 -8.78
C VAL A 384 9.58 18.00 -7.26
N ASN A 385 9.36 16.81 -6.70
CA ASN A 385 9.66 16.48 -5.30
C ASN A 385 10.05 15.00 -5.15
N MET A 386 10.28 14.55 -3.91
CA MET A 386 10.73 13.18 -3.62
C MET A 386 9.75 12.08 -4.04
N VAL A 387 8.47 12.41 -4.24
CA VAL A 387 7.43 11.45 -4.63
C VAL A 387 7.49 11.23 -6.14
N ASN A 388 7.54 12.33 -6.91
CA ASN A 388 7.44 12.25 -8.37
C ASN A 388 8.79 12.16 -9.08
N ALA A 389 9.90 12.59 -8.48
CA ALA A 389 11.20 12.65 -9.15
C ALA A 389 11.66 11.29 -9.73
N PRO A 390 11.56 10.15 -9.01
CA PRO A 390 11.93 8.85 -9.59
C PRO A 390 11.05 8.43 -10.77
N VAL A 391 9.77 8.83 -10.76
CA VAL A 391 8.83 8.53 -11.85
C VAL A 391 9.10 9.43 -13.05
N LEU A 392 9.25 10.74 -12.82
CA LEU A 392 9.57 11.72 -13.86
C LEU A 392 10.87 11.37 -14.58
N ALA A 393 11.90 10.91 -13.83
CA ALA A 393 13.15 10.45 -14.44
C ALA A 393 12.91 9.31 -15.43
N ARG A 394 12.17 8.27 -15.03
CA ARG A 394 11.85 7.13 -15.90
C ARG A 394 10.97 7.52 -17.09
N ASP A 395 9.96 8.35 -16.88
CA ASP A 395 9.04 8.79 -17.93
C ASP A 395 9.76 9.63 -19.01
N HIS A 396 10.84 10.32 -18.64
CA HIS A 396 11.73 11.03 -19.57
C HIS A 396 12.86 10.14 -20.12
N GLY A 397 12.83 8.84 -19.87
CA GLY A 397 13.84 7.89 -20.36
C GLY A 397 15.22 8.02 -19.69
N ILE A 398 15.30 8.69 -18.53
CA ILE A 398 16.54 8.84 -17.78
C ILE A 398 16.85 7.54 -17.04
N GLU A 399 17.98 6.92 -17.34
CA GLU A 399 18.49 5.78 -16.58
C GLU A 399 18.92 6.25 -15.18
N VAL A 400 18.34 5.69 -14.12
CA VAL A 400 18.76 5.95 -12.74
C VAL A 400 19.44 4.71 -12.18
N ALA A 401 20.67 4.86 -11.73
CA ALA A 401 21.47 3.79 -11.13
C ALA A 401 22.01 4.21 -9.77
N GLU A 402 22.28 3.22 -8.91
CA GLU A 402 23.00 3.39 -7.66
C GLU A 402 24.24 2.49 -7.62
N ALA A 403 25.29 2.96 -6.96
CA ALA A 403 26.47 2.16 -6.63
C ALA A 403 26.82 2.35 -5.16
N VAL A 404 27.11 1.25 -4.47
CA VAL A 404 27.40 1.25 -3.03
C VAL A 404 28.75 0.58 -2.78
N SER A 405 29.59 1.23 -1.97
CA SER A 405 30.86 0.70 -1.51
C SER A 405 31.02 0.87 -0.01
N ASP A 406 31.43 -0.19 0.68
CA ASP A 406 31.77 -0.18 2.11
C ASP A 406 33.21 0.30 2.38
N ARG A 407 33.98 0.58 1.32
CA ARG A 407 35.38 0.99 1.42
C ARG A 407 35.51 2.34 2.12
N SER A 408 36.46 2.41 3.04
CA SER A 408 36.90 3.66 3.66
C SER A 408 37.82 4.41 2.68
N GLY A 409 37.31 5.49 2.07
CA GLY A 409 38.10 6.40 1.24
C GLY A 409 38.72 7.56 2.04
N ASP A 410 39.00 8.67 1.36
CA ASP A 410 39.51 9.91 1.98
C ASP A 410 38.52 10.53 3.00
N TYR A 411 37.25 10.12 2.95
CA TYR A 411 36.18 10.60 3.81
C TYR A 411 35.43 9.43 4.48
N GLN A 412 34.93 9.65 5.70
CA GLN A 412 34.09 8.67 6.42
C GLN A 412 32.78 8.36 5.66
N THR A 413 32.28 9.33 4.91
CA THR A 413 31.13 9.21 4.00
C THR A 413 31.44 9.98 2.74
N LEU A 414 31.15 9.41 1.58
CA LEU A 414 31.10 10.15 0.33
C LEU A 414 29.79 9.85 -0.39
N VAL A 415 29.13 10.89 -0.87
CA VAL A 415 28.00 10.79 -1.80
C VAL A 415 28.42 11.49 -3.09
N ARG A 416 28.37 10.79 -4.22
CA ARG A 416 28.65 11.36 -5.54
C ARG A 416 27.42 11.24 -6.43
N ILE A 417 27.11 12.32 -7.14
CA ILE A 417 26.07 12.33 -8.18
C ILE A 417 26.75 12.57 -9.51
N SER A 418 26.63 11.60 -10.40
CA SER A 418 27.18 11.59 -11.74
C SER A 418 26.04 11.71 -12.76
N VAL A 419 26.06 12.76 -13.57
CA VAL A 419 25.04 13.08 -14.58
C VAL A 419 25.64 12.94 -15.97
N THR A 420 25.06 12.06 -16.78
CA THR A 420 25.46 11.85 -18.18
C THR A 420 24.43 12.49 -19.10
N THR A 421 24.95 13.29 -20.04
CA THR A 421 24.20 13.98 -21.10
C THR A 421 24.82 13.67 -22.45
N GLY A 422 24.21 14.14 -23.55
CA GLY A 422 24.78 13.99 -24.89
C GLY A 422 26.18 14.62 -25.07
N LYS A 423 26.61 15.53 -24.19
CA LYS A 423 27.96 16.12 -24.20
C LYS A 423 28.98 15.42 -23.30
N GLY A 424 28.57 14.41 -22.54
CA GLY A 424 29.42 13.66 -21.62
C GLY A 424 28.91 13.66 -20.18
N THR A 425 29.76 13.13 -19.29
CA THR A 425 29.44 12.91 -17.88
C THR A 425 30.10 13.96 -16.99
N ARG A 426 29.38 14.42 -15.97
CA ARG A 426 29.88 15.33 -14.93
C ARG A 426 29.54 14.74 -13.56
N SER A 427 30.48 14.79 -12.62
CA SER A 427 30.27 14.38 -11.23
C SER A 427 30.31 15.57 -10.28
N VAL A 428 29.56 15.48 -9.19
CA VAL A 428 29.77 16.30 -7.99
C VAL A 428 29.73 15.38 -6.77
N ALA A 429 30.63 15.58 -5.81
CA ALA A 429 30.66 14.77 -4.61
C ALA A 429 30.69 15.62 -3.35
N GLY A 430 30.08 15.10 -2.30
CA GLY A 430 29.99 15.76 -1.00
C GLY A 430 30.11 14.77 0.15
N THR A 431 30.38 15.31 1.32
CA THR A 431 30.55 14.58 2.57
C THR A 431 29.81 15.27 3.71
N LEU A 432 29.84 14.67 4.90
CA LEU A 432 29.31 15.24 6.13
C LEU A 432 30.47 15.54 7.09
N ILE A 433 30.57 16.79 7.56
CA ILE A 433 31.58 17.23 8.52
C ILE A 433 30.89 17.79 9.78
N GLY A 434 31.51 17.64 10.95
CA GLY A 434 31.15 18.38 12.18
C GLY A 434 29.65 18.39 12.54
N ASN A 435 29.17 17.28 13.10
CA ASN A 435 27.76 17.03 13.44
C ASN A 435 26.80 16.95 12.24
N GLY A 436 27.25 16.39 11.11
CA GLY A 436 26.37 16.08 9.98
C GLY A 436 26.10 17.26 9.03
N LYS A 437 26.99 18.27 8.98
CA LYS A 437 26.84 19.39 8.05
C LYS A 437 27.32 19.00 6.64
N PRO A 438 26.51 19.21 5.59
CA PRO A 438 26.91 18.95 4.21
C PRO A 438 28.09 19.80 3.75
N ARG A 439 29.05 19.17 3.06
CA ARG A 439 30.22 19.82 2.46
C ARG A 439 30.43 19.33 1.03
N LEU A 440 30.72 20.26 0.13
CA LEU A 440 31.08 19.95 -1.25
C LEU A 440 32.59 19.68 -1.31
N VAL A 441 32.97 18.52 -1.86
CA VAL A 441 34.37 18.06 -1.88
C VAL A 441 34.92 17.74 -3.27
N GLU A 442 34.05 17.61 -4.28
CA GLU A 442 34.46 17.34 -5.65
C GLU A 442 33.50 18.01 -6.64
N ILE A 443 34.06 18.65 -7.68
CA ILE A 443 33.31 19.15 -8.84
C ILE A 443 34.04 18.73 -10.10
N LYS A 444 33.41 17.93 -10.97
CA LYS A 444 33.98 17.46 -12.25
C LYS A 444 35.35 16.78 -12.07
N GLY A 445 35.51 15.99 -11.00
CA GLY A 445 36.77 15.34 -10.65
C GLY A 445 37.85 16.26 -10.04
N ILE A 446 37.57 17.55 -9.86
CA ILE A 446 38.47 18.49 -9.18
C ILE A 446 38.12 18.49 -7.69
N LYS A 447 39.10 18.18 -6.84
CA LYS A 447 38.95 18.25 -5.39
C LYS A 447 38.75 19.70 -4.95
N VAL A 448 37.75 19.93 -4.11
CA VAL A 448 37.43 21.23 -3.50
C VAL A 448 37.11 21.02 -2.02
N GLU A 449 36.98 22.10 -1.26
CA GLU A 449 36.41 22.05 0.09
C GLU A 449 35.58 23.32 0.31
N ALA A 450 34.26 23.21 0.22
CA ALA A 450 33.37 24.36 0.28
C ALA A 450 32.07 24.07 1.05
N ASP A 451 31.53 25.12 1.67
CA ASP A 451 30.16 25.13 2.16
C ASP A 451 29.17 25.21 0.99
N PHE A 452 27.97 24.64 1.17
CA PHE A 452 26.85 24.96 0.30
C PHE A 452 26.27 26.32 0.72
N ALA A 453 26.61 27.37 -0.01
CA ALA A 453 26.05 28.70 0.20
C ALA A 453 24.74 28.88 -0.60
N PRO A 454 23.83 29.78 -0.17
CA PRO A 454 22.63 30.12 -0.94
C PRO A 454 22.94 30.62 -2.37
N HIS A 455 24.10 31.24 -2.55
CA HIS A 455 24.63 31.68 -3.84
C HIS A 455 26.07 31.17 -3.98
N MET A 456 26.32 30.36 -5.01
CA MET A 456 27.64 29.87 -5.40
C MET A 456 27.84 30.25 -6.87
N LEU A 457 28.92 30.96 -7.20
CA LEU A 457 29.21 31.50 -8.54
C LEU A 457 30.29 30.70 -9.27
#